data_AF-A0ABD5S592-F1
#
_entry.id   AF-A0ABD5S592-F1
#
_cell.length_a   1.000
_cell.length_b   1.000
_cell.length_c   1.000
_cell.angle_alpha   90.00
_cell.angle_beta   90.00
_cell.angle_gamma   90.00
#
_symmetry.space_group_name_H-M   'P 1'
#
loop_
_entity.id
_entity.type
_entity.pdbx_description
1 polymer ?
#
loop_
_entity_poly.entity_id
_entity_poly.type
_entity_poly.pdbx_seq_one_letter_code
_entity_poly.pdbx_strand_id
1 'polypeptide(L)'
;RVALARDDSVATGAAAVLLLVSAGFTGFVAVDVTYLNPQGPENRAVQYAQPAGEMQPTLQDIERIARENDGTDVMFYGGFNDGNDRHYMYSPNESWGRGEEPPGGWFSRLPLPWYLGQYDASVDSTNEAATFEERRPPVVIALDDDGFANNASNLEPYLAEGYQCRQYQGYQYGRPLAFFDRDDVAGDVPPAAQPCDL
;
A
#
# COMPACT_ATOMS: atom_id res chain seq x y z
N ARG A 1 -37.70 -23.45 -17.72
CA ARG A 1 -38.95 -23.51 -18.52
C ARG A 1 -39.99 -24.52 -18.01
N VAL A 2 -39.63 -25.49 -17.15
CA VAL A 2 -40.55 -26.57 -16.72
C VAL A 2 -41.66 -26.09 -15.75
N ALA A 3 -41.39 -25.09 -14.91
CA ALA A 3 -42.38 -24.59 -13.94
C ALA A 3 -43.52 -23.75 -14.56
N LEU A 4 -43.32 -23.16 -15.74
CA LEU A 4 -44.38 -22.40 -16.44
C LEU A 4 -45.33 -23.31 -17.24
N ALA A 5 -44.99 -24.60 -17.41
CA ALA A 5 -45.73 -25.54 -18.25
C ALA A 5 -46.67 -26.47 -17.46
N ARG A 6 -46.58 -26.47 -16.13
CA ARG A 6 -47.56 -27.05 -15.21
C ARG A 6 -48.06 -25.89 -14.36
N ASP A 7 -49.36 -25.84 -14.12
CA ASP A 7 -50.10 -24.82 -13.33
C ASP A 7 -49.70 -24.85 -11.83
N ASP A 8 -48.41 -24.92 -11.55
CA ASP A 8 -47.82 -25.03 -10.22
C ASP A 8 -47.52 -23.61 -9.74
N SER A 9 -48.58 -22.96 -9.28
CA SER A 9 -48.55 -21.61 -8.72
C SER A 9 -47.60 -21.50 -7.52
N VAL A 10 -47.42 -22.61 -6.79
CA VAL A 10 -46.49 -22.70 -5.65
C VAL A 10 -45.04 -22.68 -6.17
N ALA A 11 -44.69 -23.52 -7.13
CA ALA A 11 -43.35 -23.53 -7.72
C ALA A 11 -43.02 -22.22 -8.43
N THR A 12 -44.00 -21.62 -9.12
CA THR A 12 -43.84 -20.31 -9.78
C THR A 12 -43.63 -19.19 -8.77
N GLY A 13 -44.42 -19.16 -7.69
CA GLY A 13 -44.25 -18.20 -6.60
C GLY A 13 -42.89 -18.34 -5.91
N ALA A 14 -42.48 -19.58 -5.60
CA ALA A 14 -41.17 -19.85 -5.02
C ALA A 14 -40.02 -19.40 -5.94
N ALA A 15 -40.12 -19.66 -7.25
CA ALA A 15 -39.13 -19.19 -8.21
C ALA A 15 -39.07 -17.65 -8.30
N ALA A 16 -40.22 -16.98 -8.25
CA ALA A 16 -40.26 -15.52 -8.24
C ALA A 16 -39.61 -14.93 -6.97
N VAL A 17 -39.90 -15.49 -5.80
CA VAL A 17 -39.26 -15.09 -4.53
C VAL A 17 -37.76 -15.32 -4.59
N LEU A 18 -37.30 -16.48 -5.07
CA LEU A 18 -35.87 -16.76 -5.22
C LEU A 18 -35.18 -15.73 -6.13
N LEU A 19 -35.80 -15.39 -7.27
CA LEU A 19 -35.27 -14.37 -8.16
C LEU A 19 -35.20 -12.99 -7.50
N LEU A 20 -36.22 -12.60 -6.73
CA LEU A 20 -36.22 -11.34 -5.99
C LEU A 20 -35.14 -11.30 -4.91
N VAL A 21 -34.97 -12.39 -4.15
CA VAL A 21 -33.90 -12.51 -3.14
C VAL A 21 -32.53 -12.46 -3.79
N SER A 22 -32.33 -13.20 -4.89
CA SER A 22 -31.07 -13.16 -5.64
C SER A 22 -30.77 -11.76 -6.17
N ALA A 23 -31.74 -11.09 -6.80
CA ALA A 23 -31.56 -9.74 -7.30
C ALA A 23 -31.31 -8.73 -6.19
N GLY A 24 -32.03 -8.83 -5.07
CA GLY A 24 -31.83 -8.01 -3.88
C GLY A 24 -30.44 -8.19 -3.26
N PHE A 25 -29.99 -9.43 -3.12
CA PHE A 25 -28.65 -9.74 -2.62
C PHE A 25 -27.55 -9.23 -3.55
N THR A 26 -27.68 -9.45 -4.86
CA THR A 26 -26.73 -8.90 -5.85
C THR A 26 -26.72 -7.37 -5.83
N GLY A 27 -27.88 -6.73 -5.72
CA GLY A 27 -27.99 -5.27 -5.61
C GLY A 27 -27.33 -4.75 -4.32
N PHE A 28 -27.55 -5.42 -3.20
CA PHE A 28 -26.92 -5.09 -1.93
C PHE A 28 -25.39 -5.21 -2.01
N VAL A 29 -24.86 -6.33 -2.51
CA VAL A 29 -23.41 -6.51 -2.69
C VAL A 29 -22.83 -5.45 -3.62
N ALA A 30 -23.52 -5.12 -4.71
CA ALA A 30 -23.07 -4.07 -5.63
C ALA A 30 -23.00 -2.70 -4.94
N VAL A 31 -24.02 -2.35 -4.14
CA VAL A 31 -24.02 -1.10 -3.37
C VAL A 31 -22.93 -1.10 -2.31
N ASP A 32 -22.78 -2.20 -1.59
CA ASP A 32 -21.78 -2.35 -0.54
C ASP A 32 -20.35 -2.19 -1.09
N VAL A 33 -19.99 -2.99 -2.10
CA VAL A 33 -18.67 -2.97 -2.73
C VAL A 33 -18.35 -1.66 -3.45
N THR A 34 -19.36 -0.94 -3.96
CA THR A 34 -19.11 0.27 -4.77
C THR A 34 -19.19 1.55 -3.95
N TYR A 35 -20.05 1.61 -2.93
CA TYR A 35 -20.38 2.86 -2.24
C TYR A 35 -20.16 2.81 -0.74
N LEU A 36 -20.54 1.71 -0.06
CA LEU A 36 -20.48 1.66 1.40
C LEU A 36 -19.08 1.29 1.89
N ASN A 37 -18.46 0.30 1.26
CA ASN A 37 -17.15 -0.24 1.61
C ASN A 37 -16.20 -0.31 0.39
N PRO A 38 -16.06 0.78 -0.40
CA PRO A 38 -15.29 0.74 -1.64
C PRO A 38 -13.79 0.50 -1.44
N GLN A 39 -13.26 0.58 -0.22
CA GLN A 39 -11.83 0.41 0.07
C GLN A 39 -11.56 -0.44 1.32
N GLY A 40 -12.60 -1.10 1.88
CA GLY A 40 -12.44 -1.91 3.09
C GLY A 40 -11.63 -3.20 2.83
N PRO A 41 -10.93 -3.74 3.83
CA PRO A 41 -10.04 -4.91 3.68
C PRO A 41 -10.76 -6.17 3.13
N GLU A 42 -12.09 -6.24 3.34
CA GLU A 42 -12.94 -7.34 2.88
C GLU A 42 -13.35 -7.21 1.39
N ASN A 43 -13.18 -6.03 0.78
CA ASN A 43 -13.64 -5.75 -0.57
C ASN A 43 -12.56 -6.08 -1.63
N ARG A 44 -12.59 -7.32 -2.11
CA ARG A 44 -11.66 -7.82 -3.14
C ARG A 44 -11.90 -7.30 -4.56
N ALA A 45 -12.97 -6.53 -4.83
CA ALA A 45 -13.36 -6.15 -6.19
C ALA A 45 -12.60 -4.94 -6.75
N VAL A 46 -11.90 -4.16 -5.92
CA VAL A 46 -11.44 -2.79 -6.27
C VAL A 46 -9.98 -2.49 -5.91
N GLN A 47 -9.20 -3.48 -5.49
CA GLN A 47 -7.93 -3.23 -4.79
C GLN A 47 -6.64 -3.60 -5.54
N TYR A 48 -6.64 -3.60 -6.86
CA TYR A 48 -5.47 -4.10 -7.60
C TYR A 48 -4.46 -3.02 -8.03
N ALA A 49 -4.74 -1.72 -7.83
CA ALA A 49 -3.83 -0.65 -8.29
C ALA A 49 -3.80 0.64 -7.47
N GLN A 50 -4.70 0.84 -6.50
CA GLN A 50 -4.70 2.03 -5.65
C GLN A 50 -4.11 1.67 -4.28
N PRO A 51 -3.31 2.55 -3.65
CA PRO A 51 -3.04 2.48 -2.23
C PRO A 51 -4.39 2.39 -1.50
N ALA A 52 -4.43 1.61 -0.41
CA ALA A 52 -5.63 1.46 0.39
C ALA A 52 -6.08 2.87 0.73
N GLY A 53 -7.39 3.15 0.77
CA GLY A 53 -7.88 4.44 1.25
C GLY A 53 -7.23 4.88 2.58
N GLU A 54 -6.78 3.90 3.35
CA GLU A 54 -6.02 4.01 4.60
C GLU A 54 -4.63 4.66 4.47
N MET A 55 -3.93 4.49 3.34
CA MET A 55 -2.60 5.06 3.09
C MET A 55 -2.67 6.50 2.52
N GLN A 56 -3.83 6.95 2.04
CA GLN A 56 -3.97 8.26 1.40
C GLN A 56 -3.49 9.44 2.28
N PRO A 57 -3.80 9.50 3.59
CA PRO A 57 -3.30 10.58 4.44
C PRO A 57 -1.77 10.61 4.50
N THR A 58 -1.12 9.45 4.62
CA THR A 58 0.35 9.34 4.58
C THR A 58 0.94 9.79 3.24
N LEU A 59 0.28 9.46 2.12
CA LEU A 59 0.71 9.94 0.81
C LEU A 59 0.53 11.45 0.65
N GLN A 60 -0.48 12.05 1.29
CA GLN A 60 -0.67 13.50 1.33
C GLN A 60 0.39 14.19 2.20
N ASP A 61 0.81 13.55 3.31
CA ASP A 61 1.95 14.02 4.10
C ASP A 61 3.22 14.07 3.24
N ILE A 62 3.49 13.01 2.47
CA ILE A 62 4.64 12.96 1.55
C ILE A 62 4.53 14.05 0.46
N GLU A 63 3.34 14.27 -0.10
CA GLU A 63 3.13 15.35 -1.09
C GLU A 63 3.45 16.73 -0.50
N ARG A 64 3.07 16.98 0.76
CA ARG A 64 3.41 18.23 1.46
C ARG A 64 4.92 18.32 1.69
N ILE A 65 5.54 17.26 2.19
CA ILE A 65 6.98 17.18 2.44
C ILE A 65 7.76 17.50 1.17
N ALA A 66 7.43 16.90 0.04
CA ALA A 66 8.11 17.12 -1.23
C ALA A 66 8.09 18.58 -1.71
N ARG A 67 7.13 19.40 -1.24
CA ARG A 67 7.06 20.84 -1.57
C ARG A 67 7.88 21.72 -0.64
N GLU A 68 8.17 21.23 0.57
CA GLU A 68 8.72 22.04 1.68
C GLU A 68 10.15 21.63 2.05
N ASN A 69 10.52 20.37 1.80
CA ASN A 69 11.80 19.79 2.16
C ASN A 69 12.81 19.94 1.01
N ASP A 70 14.07 20.19 1.38
CA ASP A 70 15.20 20.14 0.47
C ASP A 70 15.96 18.81 0.66
N GLY A 71 16.35 18.18 -0.45
CA GLY A 71 17.12 16.93 -0.41
C GLY A 71 16.26 15.71 -0.66
N THR A 72 16.52 14.59 0.01
CA THR A 72 15.72 13.36 -0.13
C THR A 72 14.46 13.46 0.74
N ASP A 73 13.29 13.32 0.12
CA ASP A 73 11.99 13.31 0.80
C ASP A 73 11.63 11.92 1.32
N VAL A 74 11.87 10.92 0.48
CA VAL A 74 11.55 9.51 0.75
C VAL A 74 12.76 8.64 0.51
N MET A 75 13.13 7.85 1.51
CA MET A 75 14.19 6.86 1.38
C MET A 75 13.63 5.45 1.49
N PHE A 76 13.77 4.65 0.44
CA PHE A 76 13.42 3.24 0.51
C PHE A 76 14.54 2.43 1.16
N TYR A 77 14.19 1.55 2.07
CA TYR A 77 15.14 0.68 2.76
C TYR A 77 14.88 -0.80 2.50
N GLY A 78 15.96 -1.49 2.16
CA GLY A 78 16.06 -2.94 2.24
C GLY A 78 15.65 -3.69 0.98
N GLY A 79 15.28 -4.95 1.18
CA GLY A 79 15.08 -5.92 0.11
C GLY A 79 16.25 -6.88 -0.07
N PHE A 80 15.99 -7.93 -0.85
CA PHE A 80 16.90 -9.07 -0.97
C PHE A 80 16.87 -9.64 -2.40
N ASN A 81 17.98 -10.27 -2.79
CA ASN A 81 18.13 -11.04 -4.02
C ASN A 81 18.42 -12.50 -3.65
N ASP A 82 17.47 -13.40 -3.84
CA ASP A 82 17.67 -14.84 -3.61
C ASP A 82 17.93 -15.64 -4.90
N GLY A 83 18.17 -14.95 -6.01
CA GLY A 83 18.45 -15.54 -7.31
C GLY A 83 17.21 -15.86 -8.15
N ASN A 84 16.05 -16.20 -7.54
CA ASN A 84 14.82 -16.54 -8.27
C ASN A 84 13.66 -15.57 -8.03
N ASP A 85 13.62 -14.89 -6.89
CA ASP A 85 12.62 -13.88 -6.56
C ASP A 85 13.25 -12.53 -6.22
N ARG A 86 12.56 -11.46 -6.63
CA ARG A 86 13.06 -10.09 -6.63
C ARG A 86 12.17 -9.23 -5.76
N HIS A 87 12.56 -9.04 -4.51
CA HIS A 87 11.80 -8.27 -3.54
C HIS A 87 12.64 -7.09 -3.07
N TYR A 88 12.65 -6.05 -3.90
CA TYR A 88 13.57 -4.93 -3.78
C TYR A 88 12.85 -3.66 -3.31
N MET A 89 13.19 -3.18 -2.12
CA MET A 89 13.00 -1.77 -1.75
C MET A 89 14.21 -0.93 -2.15
N TYR A 90 15.38 -1.54 -2.38
CA TYR A 90 16.54 -0.87 -2.93
C TYR A 90 16.50 -0.75 -4.46
N SER A 91 16.95 0.38 -5.01
CA SER A 91 17.20 0.57 -6.43
C SER A 91 18.62 1.08 -6.61
N PRO A 92 19.39 0.54 -7.56
CA PRO A 92 20.73 1.04 -7.84
C PRO A 92 20.74 2.44 -8.49
N ASN A 93 19.61 2.96 -8.98
CA ASN A 93 19.55 4.26 -9.63
C ASN A 93 18.16 4.91 -9.51
N GLU A 94 17.94 5.72 -8.49
CA GLU A 94 16.67 6.46 -8.33
C GLU A 94 16.56 7.70 -9.25
N SER A 95 17.65 8.11 -9.91
CA SER A 95 17.73 9.32 -10.73
C SER A 95 17.42 9.10 -12.23
N TRP A 96 16.72 8.04 -12.58
CA TRP A 96 16.44 7.67 -13.98
C TRP A 96 15.40 8.59 -14.64
N GLY A 97 15.57 8.84 -15.94
CA GLY A 97 14.79 9.83 -16.69
C GLY A 97 13.49 9.29 -17.31
N ARG A 98 12.54 10.20 -17.61
CA ARG A 98 11.33 9.83 -18.39
C ARG A 98 11.73 9.23 -19.74
N GLY A 99 11.22 8.03 -20.02
CA GLY A 99 11.49 7.30 -21.27
C GLY A 99 12.69 6.36 -21.19
N GLU A 100 13.39 6.32 -20.05
CA GLU A 100 14.36 5.28 -19.74
C GLU A 100 13.67 4.05 -19.15
N GLU A 101 14.33 2.90 -19.23
CA GLU A 101 13.86 1.68 -18.56
C GLU A 101 13.98 1.86 -17.04
N PRO A 102 12.89 1.63 -16.27
CA PRO A 102 12.98 1.76 -14.82
C PRO A 102 14.03 0.81 -14.24
N PRO A 103 14.81 1.27 -13.26
CA PRO A 103 15.87 0.49 -12.65
C PRO A 103 15.30 -0.71 -11.88
N GLY A 104 16.18 -1.63 -11.52
CA GLY A 104 15.85 -2.73 -10.63
C GLY A 104 15.15 -2.24 -9.35
N GLY A 105 14.10 -2.94 -8.95
CA GLY A 105 13.33 -2.66 -7.74
C GLY A 105 12.26 -1.58 -7.85
N TRP A 106 12.28 -0.72 -8.87
CA TRP A 106 11.20 0.26 -9.07
C TRP A 106 9.82 -0.42 -9.20
N PHE A 107 9.75 -1.46 -10.04
CA PHE A 107 8.51 -2.22 -10.24
C PHE A 107 8.07 -3.02 -9.01
N SER A 108 8.97 -3.31 -8.05
CA SER A 108 8.68 -4.11 -6.86
C SER A 108 7.99 -3.31 -5.75
N ARG A 109 7.87 -1.99 -5.92
CA ARG A 109 7.32 -1.04 -4.95
C ARG A 109 6.02 -0.41 -5.43
N LEU A 110 5.47 -0.90 -6.53
CA LEU A 110 4.24 -0.34 -7.06
C LEU A 110 3.11 -0.49 -6.03
N PRO A 111 2.21 0.51 -5.92
CA PRO A 111 2.11 1.70 -6.78
C PRO A 111 2.90 2.94 -6.29
N LEU A 112 3.70 2.87 -5.22
CA LEU A 112 4.30 4.04 -4.57
C LEU A 112 5.08 4.96 -5.53
N PRO A 113 5.97 4.45 -6.40
CA PRO A 113 6.72 5.33 -7.30
C PRO A 113 5.85 6.17 -8.26
N TRP A 114 4.63 5.74 -8.58
CA TRP A 114 3.71 6.56 -9.38
C TRP A 114 3.24 7.80 -8.62
N TYR A 115 2.93 7.65 -7.33
CA TYR A 115 2.54 8.78 -6.48
C TYR A 115 3.73 9.70 -6.23
N LEU A 116 4.89 9.15 -5.87
CA LEU A 116 6.09 9.95 -5.61
C LEU A 116 6.52 10.75 -6.84
N GLY A 117 6.49 10.15 -8.03
CA GLY A 117 6.76 10.86 -9.27
C GLY A 117 5.71 11.91 -9.63
N GLN A 118 4.45 11.73 -9.22
CA GLN A 118 3.40 12.74 -9.39
C GLN A 118 3.57 13.92 -8.43
N TYR A 119 4.13 13.67 -7.24
CA TYR A 119 4.42 14.69 -6.23
C TYR A 119 5.74 15.43 -6.47
N ASP A 120 6.50 15.02 -7.50
CA ASP A 120 7.87 15.49 -7.74
C ASP A 120 8.80 15.24 -6.53
N ALA A 121 8.52 14.19 -5.76
CA ALA A 121 9.27 13.83 -4.57
C ALA A 121 10.67 13.32 -4.95
N SER A 122 11.67 13.80 -4.23
CA SER A 122 13.05 13.36 -4.33
C SER A 122 13.24 12.05 -3.57
N VAL A 123 13.51 10.98 -4.31
CA VAL A 123 13.60 9.62 -3.78
C VAL A 123 15.05 9.13 -3.81
N ASP A 124 15.45 8.47 -2.73
CA ASP A 124 16.69 7.69 -2.69
C ASP A 124 16.42 6.28 -2.11
N SER A 125 17.40 5.38 -2.17
CA SER A 125 17.28 4.07 -1.54
C SER A 125 18.60 3.56 -0.98
N THR A 126 18.53 2.69 0.03
CA THR A 126 19.72 2.08 0.63
C THR A 126 19.41 0.67 1.16
N ASN A 127 20.45 -0.15 1.26
CA ASN A 127 20.42 -1.45 1.96
C ASN A 127 21.16 -1.40 3.30
N GLU A 128 21.75 -0.25 3.66
CA GLU A 128 22.62 -0.12 4.83
C GLU A 128 21.89 0.69 5.91
N ALA A 129 21.41 0.03 6.97
CA ALA A 129 20.64 0.69 8.03
C ALA A 129 21.43 1.79 8.75
N ALA A 130 22.74 1.61 8.92
CA ALA A 130 23.63 2.62 9.52
C ALA A 130 23.63 3.97 8.77
N THR A 131 23.18 3.98 7.52
CA THR A 131 22.98 5.22 6.75
C THR A 131 22.08 6.23 7.47
N PHE A 132 21.12 5.73 8.27
CA PHE A 132 20.14 6.56 8.97
C PHE A 132 20.69 7.27 10.21
N GLU A 133 21.91 6.94 10.68
CA GLU A 133 22.60 7.72 11.73
C GLU A 133 22.86 9.15 11.26
N GLU A 134 23.26 9.31 9.99
CA GLU A 134 23.62 10.59 9.40
C GLU A 134 22.51 11.14 8.50
N ARG A 135 21.96 10.28 7.62
CA ARG A 135 20.91 10.68 6.69
C ARG A 135 19.56 10.44 7.35
N ARG A 136 18.92 11.52 7.81
CA ARG A 136 17.59 11.48 8.45
C ARG A 136 16.50 12.04 7.52
N PRO A 137 16.14 11.32 6.43
CA PRO A 137 15.10 11.78 5.50
C PRO A 137 13.76 11.91 6.23
N PRO A 138 12.85 12.78 5.77
CA PRO A 138 11.54 12.93 6.37
C PRO A 138 10.75 11.62 6.44
N VAL A 139 10.83 10.78 5.41
CA VAL A 139 10.11 9.50 5.34
C VAL A 139 11.05 8.36 4.94
N VAL A 140 10.97 7.24 5.66
CA VAL A 140 11.62 5.97 5.31
C VAL A 140 10.56 4.90 5.06
N ILE A 141 10.68 4.16 3.95
CA ILE A 141 9.74 3.08 3.61
C ILE A 141 10.50 1.76 3.52
N ALA A 142 10.09 0.77 4.31
CA ALA A 142 10.71 -0.55 4.36
C ALA A 142 9.68 -1.68 4.21
N LEU A 143 10.17 -2.87 3.87
CA LEU A 143 9.39 -4.10 4.05
C LEU A 143 9.37 -4.46 5.53
N ASP A 144 8.21 -4.83 6.04
CA ASP A 144 8.01 -5.19 7.45
C ASP A 144 8.19 -6.70 7.74
N ASP A 145 8.73 -7.44 6.78
CA ASP A 145 8.74 -8.91 6.82
C ASP A 145 10.10 -9.45 7.31
N ASP A 146 10.06 -10.20 8.42
CA ASP A 146 11.18 -10.90 9.07
C ASP A 146 11.88 -11.93 8.17
N GLY A 147 11.26 -12.33 7.05
CA GLY A 147 11.84 -13.21 6.04
C GLY A 147 12.94 -12.54 5.20
N PHE A 148 13.06 -11.21 5.23
CA PHE A 148 14.09 -10.47 4.50
C PHE A 148 15.24 -10.07 5.40
N ALA A 149 16.47 -10.23 4.90
CA ALA A 149 17.68 -9.87 5.64
C ALA A 149 17.78 -8.37 5.98
N ASN A 150 17.15 -7.50 5.16
CA ASN A 150 17.08 -6.06 5.34
C ASN A 150 15.60 -5.63 5.37
N ASN A 151 15.06 -5.41 6.57
CA ASN A 151 13.65 -5.12 6.83
C ASN A 151 13.47 -4.03 7.91
N ALA A 152 12.23 -3.66 8.19
CA ALA A 152 11.88 -2.60 9.13
C ALA A 152 12.52 -2.76 10.52
N SER A 153 12.65 -3.99 11.03
CA SER A 153 13.24 -4.28 12.34
C SER A 153 14.74 -3.91 12.40
N ASN A 154 15.45 -3.92 11.27
CA ASN A 154 16.84 -3.45 11.22
C ASN A 154 16.97 -1.92 11.40
N LEU A 155 15.87 -1.18 11.25
CA LEU A 155 15.84 0.27 11.39
C LEU A 155 15.54 0.73 12.83
N GLU A 156 15.03 -0.15 13.69
CA GLU A 156 14.66 0.17 15.07
C GLU A 156 15.81 0.89 15.82
N PRO A 157 17.09 0.43 15.78
CA PRO A 157 18.16 1.10 16.50
C PRO A 157 18.47 2.54 16.02
N TYR A 158 18.02 2.90 14.82
CA TYR A 158 18.34 4.17 14.16
C TYR A 158 17.17 5.14 14.14
N LEU A 159 15.94 4.62 14.07
CA LEU A 159 14.73 5.42 13.88
C LEU A 159 13.79 5.38 15.09
N ALA A 160 14.03 4.55 16.11
CA ALA A 160 13.18 4.51 17.30
C ALA A 160 13.06 5.87 18.02
N GLU A 161 14.09 6.72 17.91
CA GLU A 161 14.06 8.10 18.41
C GLU A 161 13.83 9.09 17.27
N GLY A 162 12.75 9.85 17.35
CA GLY A 162 12.47 10.94 16.41
C GLY A 162 11.69 10.54 15.16
N TYR A 163 11.21 9.29 15.08
CA TYR A 163 10.30 8.84 14.05
C TYR A 163 9.10 8.09 14.63
N GLN A 164 7.98 8.23 13.95
CA GLN A 164 6.78 7.45 14.15
C GLN A 164 6.66 6.38 13.06
N CYS A 165 6.48 5.11 13.46
CA CYS A 165 6.27 4.01 12.52
C CYS A 165 4.78 3.70 12.33
N ARG A 166 4.36 3.62 11.06
CA ARG A 166 3.02 3.29 10.59
C ARG A 166 3.10 2.14 9.58
N GLN A 167 2.33 1.09 9.81
CA GLN A 167 2.28 -0.07 8.93
C GLN A 167 1.03 -0.01 8.03
N TYR A 168 1.22 -0.33 6.76
CA TYR A 168 0.14 -0.47 5.78
C TYR A 168 0.30 -1.76 4.99
N GLN A 169 -0.81 -2.37 4.59
CA GLN A 169 -0.79 -3.51 3.69
C GLN A 169 -0.31 -3.08 2.29
N GLY A 170 0.85 -3.56 1.87
CA GLY A 170 1.30 -3.44 0.48
C GLY A 170 0.55 -4.41 -0.41
N TYR A 171 0.04 -3.90 -1.54
CA TYR A 171 -0.76 -4.68 -2.48
C TYR A 171 0.08 -5.62 -3.31
N GLN A 172 1.21 -5.12 -3.80
CA GLN A 172 2.09 -5.93 -4.62
C GLN A 172 2.69 -7.02 -3.74
N TYR A 173 2.38 -8.28 -4.08
CA TYR A 173 2.76 -9.48 -3.35
C TYR A 173 2.15 -9.62 -1.95
N GLY A 174 1.19 -8.77 -1.57
CA GLY A 174 0.50 -8.88 -0.28
C GLY A 174 1.43 -8.73 0.93
N ARG A 175 2.48 -7.90 0.84
CA ARG A 175 3.47 -7.72 1.91
C ARG A 175 3.22 -6.42 2.69
N PRO A 176 3.27 -6.43 4.02
CA PRO A 176 3.16 -5.20 4.78
C PRO A 176 4.36 -4.27 4.55
N LEU A 177 4.09 -2.98 4.60
CA LEU A 177 5.05 -1.90 4.43
C LEU A 177 5.08 -1.06 5.70
N ALA A 178 6.27 -0.83 6.22
CA ALA A 178 6.50 0.09 7.32
C ALA A 178 6.90 1.46 6.77
N PHE A 179 6.21 2.51 7.22
CA PHE A 179 6.50 3.91 6.95
C PHE A 179 6.99 4.52 8.26
N PHE A 180 8.22 5.00 8.27
CA PHE A 180 8.77 5.77 9.38
C PHE A 180 8.77 7.23 8.98
N ASP A 181 7.94 8.03 9.64
CA ASP A 181 7.84 9.47 9.42
C ASP A 181 8.54 10.20 10.56
N ARG A 182 9.39 11.16 10.24
CA ARG A 182 10.10 11.94 11.25
C ARG A 182 9.09 12.76 12.07
N ASP A 183 9.26 12.84 13.38
CA ASP A 183 8.26 13.40 14.30
C ASP A 183 7.86 14.86 14.00
N ASP A 184 8.75 15.64 13.37
CA ASP A 184 8.51 17.03 12.98
C ASP A 184 7.67 17.18 11.71
N VAL A 185 7.54 16.12 10.91
CA VAL A 185 6.75 16.11 9.66
C VAL A 185 5.58 15.14 9.70
N ALA A 186 5.53 14.23 10.67
CA ALA A 186 4.46 13.26 10.83
C ALA A 186 3.10 13.97 10.99
N GLY A 187 2.15 13.65 10.10
CA GLY A 187 0.75 14.03 10.24
C GLY A 187 0.04 13.22 11.32
N ASP A 188 -1.21 13.57 11.61
CA ASP A 188 -2.04 12.78 12.52
C ASP A 188 -2.14 11.32 12.05
N VAL A 189 -2.04 10.37 12.99
CA VAL A 189 -2.14 8.94 12.68
C VAL A 189 -3.56 8.62 12.21
N PRO A 190 -3.76 8.17 10.96
CA PRO A 190 -5.09 7.81 10.51
C PRO A 190 -5.58 6.56 11.27
N PRO A 191 -6.89 6.41 11.55
CA PRO A 191 -7.43 5.31 12.36
C PRO A 191 -7.11 3.90 11.85
N ALA A 192 -6.75 3.78 10.57
CA ALA A 192 -6.44 2.53 9.91
C ALA A 192 -4.94 2.21 9.85
N ALA A 193 -4.07 3.15 10.20
CA ALA A 193 -2.65 2.87 10.34
C ALA A 193 -2.43 2.03 11.60
N GLN A 194 -1.75 0.89 11.44
CA GLN A 194 -1.31 0.10 12.57
C GLN A 194 0.06 0.60 13.03
N PRO A 195 0.34 0.67 14.35
CA PRO A 195 1.70 0.86 14.82
C PRO A 195 2.54 -0.34 14.36
N CYS A 196 3.80 -0.11 14.03
CA CYS A 196 4.71 -1.20 13.71
C CYS A 196 5.02 -2.02 14.98
N ASP A 197 5.01 -3.35 14.86
CA ASP A 197 5.40 -4.29 15.91
C ASP A 197 6.80 -4.81 15.55
N LEU A 198 7.83 -4.03 15.89
CA LEU A 198 9.24 -4.26 15.54
C LEU A 198 10.02 -4.85 16.72
#